data_AF-A0A849EUN3-F1
#
_entry.id   AF-A0A849EUN3-F1
#
_cell.length_a   1.000
_cell.length_b   1.000
_cell.length_c   1.000
_cell.angle_alpha   90.00
_cell.angle_beta   90.00
_cell.angle_gamma   90.00
#
_symmetry.space_group_name_H-M   'P 1'
#
loop_
_entity.id
_entity.type
_entity.pdbx_description
1 polymer ?
#
loop_
_entity_poly.entity_id
_entity_poly.type
_entity_poly.pdbx_seq_one_letter_code
_entity_poly.pdbx_strand_id
1 'polypeptide(L)'
;MPRTRNVFLLSLVAGAIAALAALTSQMHALEENLGLAMLFTLRGVRQPPAEVIVVALDRNSSKTMHLPLEARDWPRSVHARLVEHLASAGAAVIVFDLIFNAPQSPETDLALAGAIRKAGNVILA
;
A
#
# COMPACT_ATOMS: atom_id res chain seq x y z
N MET A 1 2.46 -34.14 -42.02
CA MET A 1 2.62 -32.70 -41.70
C MET A 1 1.33 -31.91 -41.35
N PRO A 2 0.06 -32.41 -41.41
CA PRO A 2 -1.11 -31.58 -41.04
C PRO A 2 -1.37 -31.46 -39.52
N ARG A 3 -0.88 -32.42 -38.71
CA ARG A 3 -1.11 -32.43 -37.25
C ARG A 3 -0.41 -31.29 -36.52
N THR A 4 0.83 -30.96 -36.89
CA THR A 4 1.60 -29.88 -36.25
C THR A 4 1.05 -28.49 -36.58
N ARG A 5 0.57 -28.28 -37.81
CA ARG A 5 -0.08 -27.03 -38.23
C ARG A 5 -1.35 -26.74 -37.43
N ASN A 6 -2.17 -27.77 -37.20
CA ASN A 6 -3.42 -27.60 -36.44
C ASN A 6 -3.14 -27.31 -34.96
N VAL A 7 -2.13 -27.95 -34.36
CA VAL A 7 -1.70 -27.64 -32.98
C VAL A 7 -1.22 -26.20 -32.89
N PHE A 8 -0.38 -25.75 -33.83
CA PHE A 8 0.12 -24.38 -33.85
C PHE A 8 -1.01 -23.34 -33.97
N LEU A 9 -1.97 -23.57 -34.87
CA LEU A 9 -3.14 -22.70 -35.01
C LEU A 9 -4.00 -22.67 -33.75
N LEU A 10 -4.22 -23.83 -33.11
CA LEU A 10 -5.01 -23.91 -31.88
C LEU A 10 -4.33 -23.14 -30.73
N SER A 11 -3.01 -23.30 -30.58
CA SER A 11 -2.21 -22.54 -29.61
C SER A 11 -2.25 -21.04 -29.86
N LEU A 12 -2.16 -20.62 -31.13
CA LEU A 12 -2.23 -19.22 -31.51
C LEU A 12 -3.60 -18.61 -31.17
N VAL A 13 -4.68 -19.32 -31.49
CA VAL A 13 -6.06 -18.89 -31.18
C VAL A 13 -6.28 -18.83 -29.67
N ALA A 14 -5.87 -19.85 -28.92
CA ALA A 14 -5.98 -19.85 -27.47
C ALA A 14 -5.19 -18.70 -26.83
N GLY A 15 -3.97 -18.43 -27.31
CA GLY A 15 -3.15 -17.31 -26.87
C GLY A 15 -3.80 -15.95 -27.20
N ALA A 16 -4.38 -15.79 -28.38
CA ALA A 16 -5.09 -14.58 -28.76
C ALA A 16 -6.34 -14.33 -27.90
N ILE A 17 -7.10 -15.39 -27.58
CA ILE A 17 -8.26 -15.32 -26.67
C ILE A 17 -7.81 -14.93 -25.26
N ALA A 18 -6.74 -15.54 -24.75
CA ALA A 18 -6.19 -15.21 -23.43
C ALA A 18 -5.70 -13.76 -23.37
N ALA A 19 -5.00 -13.29 -24.41
CA ALA A 19 -4.54 -11.91 -24.51
C ALA A 19 -5.71 -10.92 -24.55
N LEU A 20 -6.77 -11.23 -25.32
CA LEU A 20 -7.96 -10.39 -25.37
C LEU A 20 -8.71 -10.38 -24.04
N ALA A 21 -8.82 -11.53 -23.37
CA ALA A 21 -9.43 -11.63 -22.05
C ALA A 21 -8.62 -10.88 -20.99
N ALA A 22 -7.29 -10.86 -21.08
CA ALA A 22 -6.42 -10.10 -20.19
C ALA A 22 -6.59 -8.57 -20.31
N LEU A 23 -7.24 -8.07 -21.36
CA LEU A 23 -7.60 -6.66 -21.48
C LEU A 23 -8.92 -6.31 -20.76
N THR A 24 -9.58 -7.30 -20.14
CA THR A 24 -10.88 -7.13 -19.49
C THR A 24 -10.73 -7.01 -17.97
N SER A 25 -11.54 -6.16 -17.34
CA SER A 25 -11.53 -5.97 -15.88
C SER A 25 -11.91 -7.24 -15.12
N GLN A 26 -12.72 -8.11 -15.72
CA GLN A 26 -13.13 -9.38 -15.12
C GLN A 26 -11.96 -10.35 -14.97
N MET A 27 -11.04 -10.39 -15.94
CA MET A 27 -9.84 -11.23 -15.87
C MET A 27 -8.86 -10.70 -14.82
N HIS A 28 -8.68 -9.38 -14.73
CA HIS A 28 -7.89 -8.77 -13.65
C HIS A 28 -8.46 -9.09 -12.27
N ALA A 29 -9.79 -8.95 -12.10
CA ALA A 29 -10.44 -9.31 -10.84
C ALA A 29 -10.27 -10.81 -10.49
N LEU A 30 -10.28 -11.70 -11.48
CA LEU A 30 -10.03 -13.12 -11.25
C LEU A 30 -8.58 -13.38 -10.79
N GLU A 31 -7.62 -12.72 -11.45
CA GLU A 31 -6.20 -12.83 -11.12
C GLU A 31 -5.90 -12.26 -9.72
N GLU A 32 -6.45 -11.11 -9.36
CA GLU A 32 -6.29 -10.54 -8.01
C GLU A 32 -6.87 -11.46 -6.94
N ASN A 33 -8.06 -12.02 -7.16
CA ASN A 33 -8.74 -12.82 -6.13
C ASN A 33 -8.18 -14.24 -6.00
N LEU A 34 -7.90 -14.94 -7.11
CA LEU A 34 -7.38 -16.31 -7.08
C LEU A 34 -5.85 -16.35 -7.15
N GLY A 35 -5.26 -15.55 -8.03
CA GLY A 35 -3.81 -15.54 -8.27
C GLY A 35 -3.04 -15.12 -7.04
N LEU A 36 -3.40 -13.99 -6.41
CA LEU A 36 -2.72 -13.55 -5.18
C LEU A 36 -2.92 -14.53 -4.03
N ALA A 37 -4.14 -15.05 -3.85
CA ALA A 37 -4.42 -16.04 -2.81
C ALA A 37 -3.58 -17.31 -3.00
N MET A 38 -3.51 -17.83 -4.23
CA MET A 38 -2.65 -18.97 -4.56
C MET A 38 -1.17 -18.65 -4.34
N LEU A 39 -0.70 -17.49 -4.79
CA LEU A 39 0.70 -17.06 -4.64
C LEU A 39 1.10 -16.98 -3.17
N PHE A 40 0.28 -16.36 -2.32
CA PHE A 40 0.56 -16.26 -0.89
C PHE A 40 0.44 -17.60 -0.17
N THR A 41 -0.48 -18.47 -0.59
CA THR A 41 -0.62 -19.83 -0.05
C THR A 41 0.60 -20.69 -0.39
N LEU A 42 1.04 -20.67 -1.66
CA LEU A 42 2.22 -21.42 -2.12
C LEU A 42 3.53 -20.89 -1.54
N ARG A 43 3.65 -19.56 -1.37
CA ARG A 43 4.79 -18.94 -0.67
C ARG A 43 4.84 -19.37 0.80
N GLY A 44 3.69 -19.61 1.41
CA GLY A 44 3.55 -19.93 2.83
C GLY A 44 3.71 -18.73 3.75
N VAL A 45 3.54 -18.98 5.05
CA VAL A 45 3.72 -17.99 6.11
C VAL A 45 5.21 -17.68 6.27
N ARG A 46 5.55 -16.39 6.26
CA ARG A 46 6.90 -15.90 6.56
C ARG A 46 6.87 -15.20 7.90
N GLN A 47 7.88 -15.48 8.74
CA GLN A 47 8.05 -14.75 9.99
C GLN A 47 8.33 -13.28 9.69
N PRO A 48 7.57 -12.34 10.29
CA PRO A 48 7.88 -10.92 10.15
C PRO A 48 9.21 -10.60 10.86
N PRO A 49 10.01 -9.66 10.34
CA PRO A 49 11.18 -9.16 11.05
C PRO A 49 10.78 -8.57 12.40
N ALA A 50 11.57 -8.82 13.44
CA ALA A 50 11.27 -8.34 14.79
C ALA A 50 11.46 -6.81 14.94
N GLU A 51 12.18 -6.20 14.01
CA GLU A 51 12.56 -4.79 14.01
C GLU A 51 11.50 -3.90 13.34
N VAL A 52 10.47 -4.50 12.74
CA VAL A 52 9.41 -3.78 12.00
C VAL A 52 8.14 -3.73 12.83
N ILE A 53 7.64 -2.52 13.07
CA ILE A 53 6.39 -2.27 13.78
C ILE A 53 5.41 -1.58 12.84
N VAL A 54 4.18 -2.08 12.79
CA VAL A 54 3.08 -1.44 12.06
C VAL A 54 2.26 -0.63 13.05
N VAL A 55 2.24 0.69 12.87
CA VAL A 55 1.37 1.59 13.64
C VAL A 55 0.08 1.78 12.86
N ALA A 56 -0.98 1.10 13.29
CA ALA A 56 -2.29 1.18 12.64
C ALA A 56 -2.98 2.52 12.97
N LEU A 57 -3.36 3.27 11.93
CA LEU A 57 -4.18 4.48 12.05
C LEU A 57 -5.63 4.12 11.73
N ASP A 58 -6.32 3.55 12.72
CA ASP A 58 -7.62 2.93 12.55
C ASP A 58 -8.81 3.80 13.03
N ARG A 59 -10.03 3.36 12.67
CA ARG A 59 -11.27 4.05 13.06
C ARG A 59 -11.48 4.08 14.57
N ASN A 60 -10.92 3.12 15.31
CA ASN A 60 -11.03 3.09 16.77
C ASN A 60 -10.22 4.24 17.38
N SER A 61 -8.99 4.42 16.90
CA SER A 61 -8.11 5.54 17.24
C SER A 61 -8.76 6.88 16.89
N SER A 62 -9.37 7.00 15.70
CA SER A 62 -10.13 8.20 15.31
C SER A 62 -11.21 8.54 16.33
N LYS A 63 -12.00 7.55 16.77
CA LYS A 63 -13.08 7.76 17.75
C LYS A 63 -12.54 8.16 19.12
N THR A 64 -11.52 7.46 19.61
CA THR A 64 -10.91 7.75 20.91
C THR A 64 -10.28 9.14 20.96
N MET A 65 -9.64 9.55 19.87
CA MET A 65 -8.97 10.85 19.76
C MET A 65 -9.89 11.97 19.25
N HIS A 66 -11.17 11.67 18.98
CA HIS A 66 -12.14 12.62 18.41
C HIS A 66 -11.66 13.27 17.10
N LEU A 67 -11.01 12.47 16.25
CA LEU A 67 -10.49 12.86 14.94
C LEU A 67 -11.43 12.40 13.80
N PRO A 68 -11.26 12.94 12.59
CA PRO A 68 -11.94 12.43 11.40
C PRO A 68 -11.77 10.91 11.23
N LEU A 69 -12.77 10.25 10.64
CA LEU A 69 -12.75 8.79 10.53
C LEU A 69 -11.59 8.26 9.69
N GLU A 70 -11.19 8.99 8.65
CA GLU A 70 -10.09 8.63 7.77
C GLU A 70 -8.79 9.31 8.21
N ALA A 71 -7.72 8.55 8.41
CA ALA A 71 -6.44 9.06 8.92
C ALA A 71 -5.79 10.14 8.04
N ARG A 72 -6.07 10.12 6.74
CA ARG A 72 -5.60 11.13 5.77
C ARG A 72 -6.16 12.53 6.06
N ASP A 73 -7.32 12.59 6.71
CA ASP A 73 -8.04 13.84 7.04
C ASP A 73 -7.67 14.37 8.42
N TRP A 74 -6.89 13.61 9.21
CA TRP A 74 -6.40 14.10 10.50
C TRP A 74 -5.52 15.35 10.30
N PRO A 75 -5.54 16.30 11.25
CA PRO A 75 -4.65 17.46 11.18
C PRO A 75 -3.18 17.02 11.04
N ARG A 76 -2.42 17.62 10.12
CA ARG A 76 -0.99 17.31 9.95
C ARG A 76 -0.16 17.42 11.22
N SER A 77 -0.59 18.22 12.20
CA SER A 77 0.04 18.32 13.51
C SER A 77 0.01 17.00 14.31
N VAL A 78 -0.98 16.14 14.10
CA VAL A 78 -1.05 14.79 14.70
C VAL A 78 0.04 13.91 14.11
N HIS A 79 0.18 13.92 12.78
CA HIS A 79 1.21 13.18 12.06
C HIS A 79 2.62 13.70 12.39
N ALA A 80 2.78 15.02 12.56
CA ALA A 80 4.04 15.62 13.00
C ALA A 80 4.48 15.10 14.37
N ARG A 81 3.54 15.07 15.34
CA ARG A 81 3.79 14.55 16.68
C ARG A 81 4.12 13.05 16.67
N LEU A 82 3.47 12.28 15.80
CA LEU A 82 3.78 10.86 15.61
C LEU A 82 5.23 10.69 15.12
N VAL A 83 5.67 11.47 14.13
CA VAL A 83 7.07 11.46 13.65
C VAL A 83 8.04 11.79 14.77
N GLU A 84 7.77 12.83 15.55
CA GLU A 84 8.63 13.24 16.67
C GLU A 84 8.75 12.14 17.72
N HIS A 85 7.65 11.50 18.10
CA HIS A 85 7.66 10.39 19.05
C HIS A 85 8.45 9.19 18.52
N LEU A 86 8.22 8.77 17.27
CA LEU A 86 8.92 7.63 16.68
C LEU A 86 10.43 7.91 16.53
N ALA A 87 10.80 9.11 16.09
CA ALA A 87 12.19 9.52 16.01
C ALA A 87 12.86 9.53 17.40
N SER A 88 12.17 10.06 18.42
CA SER A 88 12.68 10.06 19.80
C SER A 88 12.81 8.65 20.41
N ALA A 89 11.98 7.71 19.95
CA ALA A 89 12.03 6.30 20.34
C ALA A 89 13.14 5.52 19.61
N GLY A 90 13.91 6.16 18.72
CA GLY A 90 15.03 5.54 18.00
C GLY A 90 14.62 4.77 16.75
N ALA A 91 13.46 5.07 16.15
CA ALA A 91 13.08 4.48 14.87
C ALA A 91 14.15 4.80 13.80
N ALA A 92 14.71 3.76 13.18
CA ALA A 92 15.73 3.92 12.15
C ALA A 92 15.15 4.51 10.85
N VAL A 93 13.92 4.13 10.49
CA VAL A 93 13.16 4.63 9.33
C VAL A 93 11.68 4.72 9.71
N ILE A 94 11.00 5.76 9.26
CA ILE A 94 9.55 5.95 9.43
C ILE A 94 8.91 5.99 8.05
N VAL A 95 7.96 5.11 7.76
CA VAL A 95 7.26 5.05 6.47
C VAL A 95 5.79 5.37 6.67
N PHE A 96 5.27 6.33 5.90
CA PHE A 96 3.83 6.58 5.81
C PHE A 96 3.27 5.91 4.56
N ASP A 97 2.33 5.00 4.76
CA ASP A 97 1.41 4.51 3.73
C ASP A 97 0.12 5.36 3.77
N LEU A 98 0.30 6.67 3.53
CA LEU A 98 -0.77 7.66 3.53
C LEU A 98 -0.48 8.74 2.50
N ILE A 99 -1.48 9.05 1.67
CA ILE A 99 -1.41 10.12 0.69
C ILE A 99 -1.91 11.42 1.32
N PHE A 100 -1.04 12.43 1.39
CA PHE A 100 -1.34 13.76 1.91
C PHE A 100 -1.75 14.75 0.79
N ASN A 101 -2.88 14.50 0.14
CA ASN A 101 -3.34 15.32 -1.02
C ASN A 101 -4.49 16.29 -0.72
N ALA A 102 -5.16 16.15 0.42
CA ALA A 102 -6.22 17.07 0.84
C ALA A 102 -5.61 18.38 1.36
N PRO A 103 -6.08 19.56 0.89
CA PRO A 103 -5.64 20.85 1.42
C PRO A 103 -5.94 20.98 2.91
N GLN A 104 -4.96 21.42 3.71
CA GLN A 104 -5.11 21.74 5.13
C GLN A 104 -4.51 23.13 5.44
N SER A 105 -4.52 23.54 6.72
CA SER A 105 -3.90 24.81 7.12
C SER A 105 -2.39 24.78 6.81
N PRO A 106 -1.83 25.85 6.20
CA PRO A 106 -0.39 25.97 5.96
C PRO A 106 0.45 25.76 7.24
N GLU A 107 -0.06 26.18 8.39
CA GLU A 107 0.61 26.04 9.68
C GLU A 107 0.82 24.56 10.04
N THR A 108 -0.20 23.73 9.79
CA THR A 108 -0.13 22.30 10.10
C THR A 108 0.74 21.55 9.09
N ASP A 109 0.69 21.93 7.81
CA ASP A 109 1.57 21.37 6.78
C ASP A 109 3.04 21.70 7.07
N LEU A 110 3.34 22.94 7.49
CA LEU A 110 4.68 23.35 7.91
C LEU A 110 5.15 22.58 9.15
N ALA A 111 4.25 22.29 10.10
CA ALA A 111 4.59 21.48 11.27
C ALA A 111 5.03 20.06 10.87
N LEU A 112 4.29 19.39 9.99
CA LEU A 112 4.66 18.06 9.50
C LEU A 112 5.94 18.09 8.66
N ALA A 113 6.07 19.06 7.75
CA ALA A 113 7.29 19.23 6.95
C ALA A 113 8.52 19.49 7.84
N GLY A 114 8.36 20.26 8.93
CA GLY A 114 9.40 20.50 9.93
C GLY A 114 9.79 19.22 10.68
N ALA A 115 8.80 18.46 11.15
CA ALA A 115 9.03 17.18 11.84
C ALA A 115 9.76 16.16 10.94
N ILE A 116 9.32 16.03 9.68
CA ILE A 116 9.97 15.18 8.67
C ILE A 116 11.44 15.59 8.46
N ARG A 117 11.68 16.89 8.26
CA ARG A 117 13.03 17.41 8.04
C ARG A 117 13.94 17.19 9.24
N LYS A 118 13.41 17.35 10.45
CA LYS A 118 14.16 17.16 11.71
C LYS A 118 14.48 15.69 11.96
N ALA A 119 13.54 14.78 11.68
CA ALA A 119 13.75 13.34 11.82
C ALA A 119 14.77 12.82 10.78
N GLY A 120 14.71 13.33 9.55
CA GLY A 120 15.70 13.04 8.50
C GLY A 120 15.63 11.62 7.92
N ASN A 121 14.68 10.80 8.36
CA ASN A 121 14.55 9.39 8.01
C ASN A 121 13.09 8.98 7.72
N VAL A 122 12.28 9.92 7.23
CA VAL A 122 10.87 9.68 6.87
C VAL A 122 10.74 9.44 5.37
N ILE A 123 9.98 8.42 4.99
CA ILE A 123 9.60 8.09 3.62
C ILE A 123 8.09 8.25 3.47
N LEU A 124 7.67 8.96 2.42
CA LEU A 124 6.28 9.05 1.99
C LEU A 124 6.13 8.18 0.74
N ALA A 125 5.18 7.24 0.75
CA ALA A 125 4.91 6.32 -0.35
C ALA A 125 3.54 6.60 -0.99
#